data_AF-A0A369WSS3-F1
#
_entry.id   AF-A0A369WSS3-F1
#
_cell.length_a   1.000
_cell.length_b   1.000
_cell.length_c   1.000
_cell.angle_alpha   90.00
_cell.angle_beta   90.00
_cell.angle_gamma   90.00
#
_symmetry.space_group_name_H-M   'P 1'
#
loop_
_entity.id
_entity.type
_entity.pdbx_description
1 polymer ?
#
loop_
_entity_poly.entity_id
_entity_poly.type
_entity_poly.pdbx_seq_one_letter_code
_entity_poly.pdbx_strand_id
1 'polypeptide(L)'
;MSPLIPPILQRLPAFIVAILILVFLLLSSGCIASNPLRIPDEEWSQLSREQQLQAYQDQAELDKVRIQARAEEKQAAREAEARIKEQQLMLRRHARYGDLVQCVLEPVQVNYSSKWKTAAPVAFDLVRGETRELSLRDEKGRYRRTGWVSFDEAGQEVALCRQSSGYSSNGCDRLLGTTKEFHRGIQGSIDIERFVRANLRCDLKPTH
;
A
#
# COMPACT_ATOMS: atom_id res chain seq x y z
N MET A 1 8.72 39.17 -46.05
CA MET A 1 8.32 39.03 -44.63
C MET A 1 9.32 38.13 -43.95
N SER A 2 10.25 38.70 -43.21
CA SER A 2 11.35 37.99 -42.53
C SER A 2 10.89 37.54 -41.15
N PRO A 3 11.16 36.30 -40.70
CA PRO A 3 10.77 35.89 -39.37
C PRO A 3 11.67 36.54 -38.32
N LEU A 4 11.03 37.18 -37.34
CA LEU A 4 11.64 37.72 -36.12
C LEU A 4 12.10 36.56 -35.23
N ILE A 5 13.41 36.34 -35.15
CA ILE A 5 14.03 35.44 -34.16
C ILE A 5 14.36 36.28 -32.91
N PRO A 6 13.93 35.88 -31.70
CA PRO A 6 14.18 36.64 -30.48
C PRO A 6 15.69 36.68 -30.10
N PRO A 7 16.19 37.81 -29.59
CA PRO A 7 17.63 38.08 -29.39
C PRO A 7 18.32 37.24 -28.29
N ILE A 8 17.58 36.40 -27.56
CA ILE A 8 18.11 35.58 -26.47
C ILE A 8 18.84 34.33 -27.00
N LEU A 9 18.58 33.90 -28.24
CA LEU A 9 19.20 32.73 -28.85
C LEU A 9 20.59 32.97 -29.47
N GLN A 10 21.06 34.22 -29.55
CA GLN A 10 22.32 34.58 -30.22
C GLN A 10 23.60 34.31 -29.40
N ARG A 11 23.48 33.94 -28.11
CA ARG A 11 24.63 33.72 -27.22
C ARG A 11 24.91 32.26 -26.87
N LEU A 12 24.12 31.32 -27.40
CA LEU A 12 24.36 29.91 -27.18
C LEU A 12 25.28 29.37 -28.27
N PRO A 13 26.34 28.60 -27.93
CA PRO A 13 27.15 27.92 -28.93
C PRO A 13 26.25 27.03 -29.78
N ALA A 14 26.47 27.03 -31.11
CA ALA A 14 25.62 26.35 -32.09
C ALA A 14 25.32 24.87 -31.76
N PHE A 15 26.24 24.22 -31.03
CA PHE A 15 26.09 22.85 -30.56
C PHE A 15 24.97 22.66 -29.52
N ILE A 16 24.74 23.62 -28.61
CA ILE A 16 23.64 23.55 -27.62
C ILE A 16 22.28 23.71 -28.32
N VAL A 17 22.19 24.58 -29.32
CA VAL A 17 20.97 24.74 -30.13
C VAL A 17 20.66 23.45 -30.90
N ALA A 18 21.68 22.82 -31.49
CA ALA A 18 21.53 21.53 -32.18
C ALA A 18 21.07 20.40 -31.24
N ILE A 19 21.61 20.32 -30.02
CA ILE A 19 21.18 19.33 -29.02
C ILE A 19 19.73 19.55 -28.60
N LEU A 20 19.33 20.80 -28.35
CA LEU A 20 17.96 21.11 -27.96
C LEU A 20 16.95 20.76 -29.06
N ILE A 21 17.31 20.99 -30.33
CA ILE A 21 16.47 20.59 -31.49
C ILE A 21 16.38 19.05 -31.58
N LEU A 22 17.50 18.34 -31.40
CA LEU A 22 17.51 16.87 -31.44
C LEU A 22 16.68 16.25 -30.30
N VAL A 23 16.79 16.79 -29.09
CA VAL A 23 15.99 16.35 -27.93
C VAL A 23 14.50 16.63 -28.17
N PHE A 24 14.15 17.77 -28.75
CA PHE A 24 12.76 18.10 -29.10
C PHE A 24 12.19 17.15 -30.16
N LEU A 25 12.98 16.76 -31.17
CA LEU A 25 12.59 15.78 -32.20
C LEU A 25 12.46 14.35 -31.64
N LEU A 26 13.25 13.98 -30.63
CA LEU A 26 13.14 12.68 -29.97
C LEU A 26 11.97 12.60 -28.99
N LEU A 27 11.55 13.73 -28.41
CA LEU A 27 10.39 13.80 -27.53
C LEU A 27 9.05 13.83 -28.29
N SER A 28 9.05 14.18 -29.58
CA SER A 28 7.83 14.22 -30.41
C SER A 28 7.42 12.87 -31.02
N SER A 29 8.24 11.82 -30.91
CA SER A 29 7.89 10.46 -31.34
C SER A 29 7.13 9.64 -30.28
N GLY A 30 6.81 10.23 -29.12
CA GLY A 30 6.18 9.55 -27.99
C GLY A 30 4.66 9.32 -28.06
N CYS A 31 3.99 9.76 -29.13
CA CYS A 31 2.57 9.49 -29.36
C CYS A 31 2.39 8.66 -30.63
N ILE A 32 2.95 7.44 -30.67
CA ILE A 32 2.56 6.48 -31.70
C ILE A 32 1.12 6.05 -31.35
N ALA A 33 0.16 6.71 -32.00
CA ALA A 33 -1.24 6.32 -31.95
C ALA A 33 -1.37 4.93 -32.58
N SER A 34 -1.57 3.90 -31.76
CA SER A 34 -1.93 2.57 -32.24
C SER A 34 -3.31 2.63 -32.89
N ASN A 35 -3.50 1.91 -33.99
CA ASN A 35 -4.82 1.74 -34.60
C ASN A 35 -5.80 1.07 -33.61
N PRO A 36 -7.11 1.34 -33.72
CA PRO A 36 -8.12 0.69 -32.88
C PRO A 36 -8.05 -0.83 -32.99
N LEU A 37 -8.49 -1.53 -31.95
CA LEU A 37 -8.50 -2.99 -31.84
C LEU A 37 -7.11 -3.66 -31.98
N ARG A 38 -6.02 -2.87 -31.90
CA ARG A 38 -4.64 -3.31 -32.14
C ARG A 38 -4.42 -3.88 -33.55
N ILE A 39 -5.14 -3.35 -34.53
CA ILE A 39 -4.96 -3.71 -35.95
C ILE A 39 -3.56 -3.23 -36.40
N PRO A 40 -2.72 -4.08 -37.00
CA PRO A 40 -1.41 -3.66 -37.48
C PRO A 40 -1.53 -2.68 -38.65
N ASP A 41 -0.54 -1.78 -38.79
CA ASP A 41 -0.58 -0.67 -39.77
C ASP A 41 -0.76 -1.15 -41.22
N GLU A 42 -0.16 -2.28 -41.55
CA GLU A 42 -0.23 -2.91 -42.87
C GLU A 42 -1.67 -3.30 -43.23
N GLU A 43 -2.39 -3.89 -42.28
CA GLU A 43 -3.79 -4.28 -42.42
C GLU A 43 -4.71 -3.06 -42.38
N TRP A 44 -4.42 -2.10 -41.49
CA TRP A 44 -5.17 -0.85 -41.37
C TRP A 44 -5.17 -0.01 -42.65
N SER A 45 -4.04 0.03 -43.35
CA SER A 45 -3.89 0.74 -44.62
C SER A 45 -4.73 0.16 -45.77
N GLN A 46 -5.15 -1.10 -45.63
CA GLN A 46 -5.95 -1.83 -46.63
C GLN A 46 -7.46 -1.72 -46.36
N LEU A 47 -7.87 -1.23 -45.19
CA LEU A 47 -9.28 -1.04 -44.84
C LEU A 47 -9.88 0.15 -45.57
N SER A 48 -11.16 0.01 -45.97
CA SER A 48 -11.94 1.14 -46.48
C SER A 48 -12.19 2.17 -45.37
N ARG A 49 -12.52 3.41 -45.73
CA ARG A 49 -12.86 4.46 -44.74
C ARG A 49 -14.04 4.06 -43.83
N GLU A 50 -15.01 3.33 -44.38
CA GLU A 50 -16.16 2.84 -43.64
C GLU A 50 -15.73 1.79 -42.61
N GLN A 51 -14.83 0.86 -42.99
CA GLN A 51 -14.28 -0.14 -42.08
C GLN A 51 -13.41 0.48 -40.99
N GLN A 52 -12.62 1.50 -41.32
CA GLN A 52 -11.83 2.25 -40.32
C GLN A 52 -12.75 2.96 -39.32
N LEU A 53 -13.83 3.61 -39.79
CA LEU A 53 -14.82 4.23 -38.91
C LEU A 53 -15.47 3.20 -37.99
N GLN A 54 -15.84 2.03 -38.53
CA GLN A 54 -16.43 0.94 -37.74
C GLN A 54 -15.46 0.43 -36.66
N ALA A 55 -14.18 0.21 -36.99
CA ALA A 55 -13.18 -0.22 -36.01
C ALA A 55 -13.00 0.77 -34.84
N TYR A 56 -13.09 2.09 -35.11
CA TYR A 56 -13.11 3.09 -34.05
C TYR A 56 -14.37 3.03 -33.19
N GLN A 57 -15.54 2.78 -33.79
CA GLN A 57 -16.80 2.63 -33.05
C GLN A 57 -16.75 1.40 -32.14
N ASP A 58 -16.28 0.26 -32.67
CA ASP A 58 -16.11 -0.99 -31.93
C ASP A 58 -15.11 -0.82 -30.77
N GLN A 59 -13.98 -0.16 -31.02
CA GLN A 59 -13.00 0.15 -29.97
C GLN A 59 -13.61 1.04 -28.88
N ALA A 60 -14.38 2.06 -29.26
CA ALA A 60 -15.04 2.95 -28.31
C ALA A 60 -16.09 2.21 -27.47
N GLU A 61 -16.80 1.23 -28.05
CA GLU A 61 -17.74 0.38 -27.32
C GLU A 61 -17.01 -0.52 -26.32
N LEU A 62 -15.95 -1.21 -26.75
CA LEU A 62 -15.13 -2.05 -25.86
C LEU A 62 -14.50 -1.24 -24.73
N ASP A 63 -14.06 -0.02 -25.00
CA ASP A 63 -13.50 0.87 -23.98
C ASP A 63 -14.56 1.32 -22.98
N LYS A 64 -15.80 1.59 -23.41
CA LYS A 64 -16.92 1.86 -22.49
C LYS A 64 -17.15 0.68 -21.55
N VAL A 65 -17.21 -0.54 -22.07
CA VAL A 65 -17.38 -1.77 -21.27
C VAL A 65 -16.22 -1.95 -20.28
N ARG A 66 -14.97 -1.75 -20.73
CA ARG A 66 -13.78 -1.87 -19.87
C ARG A 66 -13.78 -0.84 -18.74
N ILE A 67 -14.14 0.41 -19.05
CA ILE A 67 -14.22 1.48 -18.06
C ILE A 67 -15.30 1.17 -17.03
N GLN A 68 -16.47 0.71 -17.47
CA GLN A 68 -17.57 0.29 -16.58
C GLN A 68 -17.15 -0.86 -15.67
N ALA A 69 -16.60 -1.95 -16.23
CA ALA A 69 -16.13 -3.09 -15.46
C ALA A 69 -15.08 -2.68 -14.40
N ARG A 70 -14.14 -1.80 -14.75
CA ARG A 70 -13.15 -1.28 -13.81
C ARG A 70 -13.77 -0.41 -12.72
N ALA A 71 -14.79 0.36 -13.05
CA ALA A 71 -15.51 1.20 -12.09
C ALA A 71 -16.30 0.33 -11.10
N GLU A 72 -16.96 -0.72 -11.60
CA GLU A 72 -17.69 -1.72 -10.81
C GLU A 72 -16.75 -2.50 -9.90
N GLU A 73 -15.63 -3.01 -10.41
CA GLU A 73 -14.61 -3.70 -9.60
C GLU A 73 -14.10 -2.81 -8.46
N LYS A 74 -13.78 -1.55 -8.78
CA LYS A 74 -13.33 -0.58 -7.78
C LYS A 74 -14.42 -0.29 -6.74
N GLN A 75 -15.67 -0.23 -7.18
CA GLN A 75 -16.80 -0.02 -6.27
C GLN A 75 -17.01 -1.23 -5.35
N ALA A 76 -17.01 -2.45 -5.90
CA ALA A 76 -17.13 -3.68 -5.14
C ALA A 76 -15.99 -3.83 -4.11
N ALA A 77 -14.75 -3.47 -4.48
CA ALA A 77 -13.61 -3.47 -3.55
C ALA A 77 -13.81 -2.49 -2.39
N ARG A 78 -14.30 -1.27 -2.67
CA ARG A 78 -14.61 -0.27 -1.62
C ARG A 78 -15.72 -0.74 -0.69
N GLU A 79 -16.76 -1.34 -1.24
CA GLU A 79 -17.87 -1.87 -0.46
C GLU A 79 -17.44 -3.06 0.40
N ALA A 80 -16.60 -3.96 -0.12
CA ALA A 80 -16.02 -5.05 0.66
C ALA A 80 -15.16 -4.53 1.82
N GLU A 81 -14.30 -3.54 1.58
CA GLU A 81 -13.50 -2.91 2.64
C GLU A 81 -14.38 -2.20 3.68
N ALA A 82 -15.44 -1.52 3.25
CA ALA A 82 -16.39 -0.86 4.13
C ALA A 82 -17.11 -1.89 5.03
N ARG A 83 -17.57 -3.02 4.48
CA ARG A 83 -18.19 -4.11 5.25
C ARG A 83 -17.24 -4.68 6.29
N ILE A 84 -15.97 -4.91 5.95
CA ILE A 84 -14.96 -5.39 6.90
C ILE A 84 -14.78 -4.39 8.05
N LYS A 85 -14.65 -3.10 7.73
CA LYS A 85 -14.51 -2.04 8.74
C LYS A 85 -15.74 -1.94 9.65
N GLU A 86 -16.94 -2.06 9.08
CA GLU A 86 -18.19 -2.03 9.84
C GLU A 86 -18.28 -3.24 10.79
N GLN A 87 -17.96 -4.44 10.32
CA GLN A 87 -17.91 -5.64 11.16
C GLN A 87 -16.90 -5.50 12.31
N GLN A 88 -15.69 -5.02 12.03
CA GLN A 88 -14.67 -4.76 13.07
C GLN A 88 -15.16 -3.74 14.11
N LEU A 89 -15.83 -2.69 13.65
CA LEU A 89 -16.37 -1.66 14.53
C LEU A 89 -17.51 -2.22 15.39
N MET A 90 -18.37 -3.07 14.83
CA MET A 90 -19.41 -3.76 15.59
C MET A 90 -18.83 -4.69 16.66
N LEU A 91 -17.79 -5.46 16.33
CA LEU A 91 -17.07 -6.28 17.31
C LEU A 91 -16.51 -5.41 18.45
N ARG A 92 -15.90 -4.27 18.12
CA ARG A 92 -15.37 -3.33 19.12
C ARG A 92 -16.46 -2.70 19.99
N ARG A 93 -17.64 -2.38 19.44
CA ARG A 93 -18.77 -1.82 20.20
C ARG A 93 -19.37 -2.81 21.19
N HIS A 94 -19.36 -4.12 20.86
CA HIS A 94 -19.93 -5.17 21.70
C HIS A 94 -18.88 -5.93 22.52
N ALA A 95 -17.62 -5.51 22.45
CA ALA A 95 -16.53 -6.10 23.22
C ALA A 95 -16.80 -5.91 24.71
N ARG A 96 -16.74 -7.01 25.45
CA ARG A 96 -16.87 -7.00 26.91
C ARG A 96 -15.52 -6.69 27.54
N TYR A 97 -15.55 -6.42 28.84
CA TYR A 97 -14.33 -6.37 29.61
C TYR A 97 -13.51 -7.67 29.43
N GLY A 98 -12.24 -7.53 29.05
CA GLY A 98 -11.37 -8.66 28.72
C GLY A 98 -11.36 -9.10 27.26
N ASP A 99 -12.15 -8.47 26.39
CA ASP A 99 -12.14 -8.72 24.94
C ASP A 99 -11.20 -7.77 24.20
N LEU A 100 -10.83 -6.64 24.81
CA LEU A 100 -9.93 -5.62 24.25
C LEU A 100 -8.61 -5.59 25.00
N VAL A 101 -7.51 -5.72 24.26
CA VAL A 101 -6.16 -5.46 24.75
C VAL A 101 -5.61 -4.20 24.08
N GLN A 102 -5.03 -3.32 24.87
CA GLN A 102 -4.27 -2.17 24.42
C GLN A 102 -2.79 -2.48 24.59
N CYS A 103 -2.01 -2.27 23.55
CA CYS A 103 -0.59 -2.58 23.53
C CYS A 103 0.24 -1.38 23.07
N VAL A 104 1.45 -1.27 23.60
CA VAL A 104 2.46 -0.28 23.23
C VAL A 104 3.76 -0.99 22.92
N LEU A 105 4.34 -0.69 21.76
CA LEU A 105 5.67 -1.13 21.34
C LEU A 105 6.68 0.00 21.56
N GLU A 106 7.48 -0.11 22.62
CA GLU A 106 8.51 0.90 22.98
C GLU A 106 9.56 0.34 23.95
N PRO A 107 10.87 0.55 23.71
CA PRO A 107 11.47 1.11 22.49
C PRO A 107 11.34 0.14 21.32
N VAL A 108 11.38 0.65 20.09
CA VAL A 108 11.23 -0.16 18.87
C VAL A 108 12.41 0.08 17.92
N GLN A 109 13.03 -1.01 17.47
CA GLN A 109 14.02 -1.01 16.40
C GLN A 109 13.51 -1.87 15.25
N VAL A 110 13.58 -1.33 14.04
CA VAL A 110 13.16 -2.02 12.83
C VAL A 110 14.36 -2.21 11.92
N ASN A 111 14.50 -3.40 11.38
CA ASN A 111 15.49 -3.66 10.37
C ASN A 111 14.98 -3.12 9.02
N TYR A 112 15.73 -2.23 8.40
CA TYR A 112 15.48 -1.75 7.04
C TYR A 112 16.69 -2.09 6.20
N SER A 113 16.56 -3.04 5.27
CA SER A 113 17.64 -3.47 4.37
C SER A 113 18.94 -3.78 5.12
N SER A 114 18.86 -4.65 6.13
CA SER A 114 19.98 -5.08 6.98
C SER A 114 20.55 -4.03 7.93
N LYS A 115 19.95 -2.84 8.03
CA LYS A 115 20.31 -1.82 9.04
C LYS A 115 19.21 -1.69 10.08
N TRP A 116 19.57 -1.84 11.36
CA TRP A 116 18.66 -1.53 12.46
C TRP A 116 18.52 -0.02 12.62
N LYS A 117 17.28 0.45 12.72
CA LYS A 117 16.97 1.86 12.98
C LYS A 117 15.91 1.96 14.06
N THR A 118 16.02 2.96 14.92
CA THR A 118 14.96 3.31 15.85
C THR A 118 13.73 3.74 15.07
N ALA A 119 12.58 3.24 15.50
CA ALA A 119 11.28 3.59 14.97
C ALA A 119 10.43 4.24 16.06
N ALA A 120 9.44 5.01 15.63
CA ALA A 120 8.54 5.67 16.57
C ALA A 120 7.76 4.63 17.39
N PRO A 121 7.46 4.91 18.68
CA PRO A 121 6.56 4.08 19.46
C PRO A 121 5.23 3.90 18.75
N VAL A 122 4.65 2.69 18.85
CA VAL A 122 3.36 2.39 18.23
C VAL A 122 2.43 1.81 19.27
N ALA A 123 1.29 2.48 19.47
CA ALA A 123 0.19 1.96 20.25
C ALA A 123 -0.88 1.37 19.33
N PHE A 124 -1.46 0.24 19.73
CA PHE A 124 -2.53 -0.41 19.00
C PHE A 124 -3.45 -1.19 19.94
N ASP A 125 -4.71 -1.33 19.53
CA ASP A 125 -5.71 -2.09 20.28
C ASP A 125 -6.20 -3.25 19.42
N LEU A 126 -6.37 -4.42 20.03
CA LEU A 126 -6.90 -5.61 19.39
C LEU A 126 -8.11 -6.13 20.16
N VAL A 127 -9.13 -6.55 19.41
CA VAL A 127 -10.20 -7.40 19.93
C VAL A 127 -9.73 -8.85 19.90
N ARG A 128 -10.22 -9.67 20.82
CA ARG A 128 -10.02 -11.12 20.82
C ARG A 128 -10.36 -11.73 19.45
N GLY A 129 -9.47 -12.56 18.92
CA GLY A 129 -9.54 -13.13 17.57
C GLY A 129 -9.19 -12.17 16.43
N GLU A 130 -8.87 -10.89 16.70
CA GLU A 130 -8.51 -9.92 15.67
C GLU A 130 -7.06 -10.13 15.23
N THR A 131 -6.84 -10.11 13.92
CA THR A 131 -5.52 -9.93 13.30
C THR A 131 -5.54 -8.64 12.50
N ARG A 132 -4.52 -7.80 12.68
CA ARG A 132 -4.46 -6.48 12.08
C ARG A 132 -3.06 -6.14 11.58
N GLU A 133 -3.02 -5.38 10.49
CA GLU A 133 -1.78 -4.80 9.97
C GLU A 133 -1.23 -3.68 10.88
N LEU A 134 0.07 -3.74 11.16
CA LEU A 134 0.81 -2.75 11.94
C LEU A 134 1.89 -2.08 11.07
N SER A 135 1.78 -0.76 10.89
CA SER A 135 2.76 0.04 10.15
C SER A 135 3.84 0.57 11.10
N LEU A 136 5.04 0.03 11.01
CA LEU A 136 6.23 0.52 11.71
C LEU A 136 6.95 1.55 10.84
N ARG A 137 7.28 2.72 11.40
CA ARG A 137 7.99 3.79 10.68
C ARG A 137 9.20 4.25 11.47
N ASP A 138 10.30 4.54 10.79
CA ASP A 138 11.44 5.19 11.44
C ASP A 138 11.00 6.55 12.03
N GLU A 139 11.75 7.06 13.01
CA GLU A 139 11.40 8.34 13.67
C GLU A 139 11.27 9.51 12.69
N LYS A 140 11.97 9.45 11.55
CA LYS A 140 11.93 10.47 10.49
C LYS A 140 10.82 10.23 9.45
N GLY A 141 10.07 9.14 9.57
CA GLY A 141 8.97 8.76 8.66
C GLY A 141 9.39 8.43 7.22
N ARG A 142 10.68 8.26 6.93
CA ARG A 142 11.23 7.99 5.59
C ARG A 142 11.10 6.53 5.19
N TYR A 143 11.17 5.63 6.16
CA TYR A 143 11.09 4.19 5.93
C TYR A 143 9.86 3.62 6.63
N ARG A 144 9.17 2.72 5.95
CA ARG A 144 8.01 2.00 6.48
C ARG A 144 8.23 0.51 6.33
N ARG A 145 7.86 -0.25 7.36
CA ARG A 145 7.74 -1.70 7.30
C ARG A 145 6.40 -2.12 7.88
N THR A 146 5.80 -3.12 7.25
CA THR A 146 4.51 -3.68 7.69
C THR A 146 4.75 -4.97 8.47
N GLY A 147 4.09 -5.09 9.62
CA GLY A 147 3.92 -6.32 10.37
C GLY A 147 2.43 -6.63 10.58
N TRP A 148 2.17 -7.75 11.23
CA TRP A 148 0.83 -8.17 11.62
C TRP A 148 0.81 -8.46 13.09
N VAL A 149 -0.20 -7.94 13.79
CA VAL A 149 -0.43 -8.23 15.20
C VAL A 149 -1.72 -9.01 15.35
N SER A 150 -1.76 -9.96 16.26
CA SER A 150 -2.97 -10.74 16.54
C SER A 150 -3.19 -10.92 18.03
N PHE A 151 -4.45 -10.99 18.43
CA PHE A 151 -4.86 -11.39 19.77
C PHE A 151 -5.69 -12.67 19.62
N ASP A 152 -5.26 -13.74 20.27
CA ASP A 152 -5.88 -15.06 20.11
C ASP A 152 -7.34 -15.12 20.58
N GLU A 153 -8.05 -16.19 20.22
CA GLU A 153 -9.44 -16.39 20.63
C GLU A 153 -9.59 -16.71 22.12
N ALA A 154 -8.55 -17.19 22.80
CA ALA A 154 -8.60 -17.44 24.25
C ALA A 154 -8.32 -16.17 25.07
N GLY A 155 -7.78 -15.13 24.46
CA GLY A 155 -7.39 -13.89 25.13
C GLY A 155 -6.16 -14.04 26.02
N GLN A 156 -5.22 -14.89 25.62
CA GLN A 156 -4.02 -15.27 26.36
C GLN A 156 -2.71 -15.01 25.58
N GLU A 157 -2.79 -14.73 24.28
CA GLU A 157 -1.62 -14.53 23.42
C GLU A 157 -1.78 -13.29 22.56
N VAL A 158 -0.81 -12.36 22.66
CA VAL A 158 -0.59 -11.31 21.67
C VAL A 158 0.63 -11.66 20.83
N ALA A 159 0.48 -11.78 19.52
CA ALA A 159 1.59 -12.08 18.62
C ALA A 159 1.93 -10.87 17.73
N LEU A 160 3.21 -10.73 17.40
CA LEU A 160 3.70 -9.85 16.33
C LEU A 160 4.39 -10.72 15.28
N CYS A 161 4.02 -10.54 14.01
CA CYS A 161 4.47 -11.35 12.89
C CYS A 161 4.96 -10.49 11.71
N ARG A 162 5.91 -11.03 10.95
CA ARG A 162 6.40 -10.45 9.68
C ARG A 162 5.44 -10.68 8.52
N GLN A 163 4.52 -11.64 8.61
CA GLN A 163 3.55 -11.98 7.56
C GLN A 163 2.21 -12.31 8.20
N SER A 164 1.10 -12.19 7.47
CA SER A 164 -0.24 -12.47 8.01
C SER A 164 -0.46 -13.95 8.34
N SER A 165 0.23 -14.85 7.65
CA SER A 165 0.15 -16.29 7.89
C SER A 165 1.06 -16.66 9.07
N GLY A 166 0.48 -16.73 10.28
CA GLY A 166 1.18 -17.09 11.53
C GLY A 166 1.76 -18.52 11.60
N TYR A 167 1.83 -19.23 10.47
CA TYR A 167 2.31 -20.61 10.36
C TYR A 167 3.83 -20.75 10.35
N SER A 168 4.59 -19.68 10.14
CA SER A 168 6.06 -19.73 10.18
C SER A 168 6.57 -19.39 11.58
N SER A 169 7.15 -20.38 12.27
CA SER A 169 7.79 -20.20 13.59
C SER A 169 8.88 -19.12 13.59
N ASN A 170 9.53 -18.88 12.44
CA ASN A 170 10.65 -17.94 12.32
C ASN A 170 10.20 -16.50 11.96
N GLY A 171 8.89 -16.29 11.83
CA GLY A 171 8.30 -15.02 11.41
C GLY A 171 7.55 -14.28 12.51
N CYS A 172 7.36 -14.89 13.68
CA CYS A 172 6.50 -14.37 14.73
C CYS A 172 7.15 -14.50 16.10
N ASP A 173 6.84 -13.55 16.98
CA ASP A 173 7.14 -13.63 18.41
C ASP A 173 5.87 -13.32 19.21
N ARG A 174 5.79 -13.82 20.45
CA ARG A 174 4.54 -13.93 21.21
C ARG A 174 4.70 -13.46 22.65
N LEU A 175 3.72 -12.71 23.11
CA LEU A 175 3.53 -12.37 24.51
C LEU A 175 2.39 -13.22 25.06
N LEU A 176 2.73 -14.20 25.88
CA LEU A 176 1.79 -15.07 26.57
C LEU A 176 1.49 -14.52 27.96
N GLY A 177 0.22 -14.52 28.34
CA GLY A 177 -0.21 -14.09 29.66
C GLY A 177 -1.60 -14.59 30.01
N THR A 178 -1.86 -14.76 31.29
CA THR A 178 -3.21 -14.97 31.82
C THR A 178 -4.01 -13.66 31.77
N THR A 179 -5.34 -13.76 31.80
CA THR A 179 -6.23 -12.58 31.88
C THR A 179 -5.87 -11.66 33.06
N LYS A 180 -5.44 -12.25 34.19
CA LYS A 180 -5.02 -11.50 35.39
C LYS A 180 -3.72 -10.72 35.16
N GLU A 181 -2.80 -11.24 34.37
CA GLU A 181 -1.56 -10.56 34.01
C GLU A 181 -1.83 -9.42 33.02
N PHE A 182 -2.67 -9.65 32.00
CA PHE A 182 -3.11 -8.57 31.12
C PHE A 182 -3.86 -7.47 31.89
N HIS A 183 -4.69 -7.80 32.89
CA HIS A 183 -5.33 -6.79 33.73
C HIS A 183 -4.30 -5.91 34.47
N ARG A 184 -3.16 -6.48 34.90
CA ARG A 184 -2.11 -5.74 35.63
C ARG A 184 -1.16 -4.98 34.69
N GLY A 185 -1.23 -5.26 33.41
CA GLY A 185 -0.19 -4.91 32.45
C GLY A 185 0.91 -5.95 32.44
N ILE A 186 1.04 -6.66 31.34
CA ILE A 186 2.14 -7.59 31.08
C ILE A 186 3.10 -6.97 30.07
N GLN A 187 4.38 -7.29 30.20
CA GLN A 187 5.42 -6.85 29.27
C GLN A 187 6.33 -8.00 28.87
N GLY A 188 6.82 -7.97 27.64
CA GLY A 188 7.81 -8.90 27.13
C GLY A 188 8.64 -8.29 26.02
N SER A 189 9.80 -8.86 25.78
CA SER A 189 10.63 -8.50 24.63
C SER A 189 10.19 -9.26 23.40
N ILE A 190 10.19 -8.58 22.26
CA ILE A 190 9.91 -9.14 20.94
C ILE A 190 11.19 -9.05 20.10
N ASP A 191 11.72 -10.17 19.62
CA ASP A 191 12.87 -10.21 18.71
C ASP A 191 12.56 -11.13 17.52
N ILE A 192 12.24 -10.51 16.39
CA ILE A 192 12.01 -11.20 15.13
C ILE A 192 13.19 -10.89 14.23
N GLU A 193 13.94 -11.94 13.89
CA GLU A 193 15.16 -11.87 13.10
C GLU A 193 14.98 -10.95 11.88
N ARG A 194 15.92 -10.03 11.64
CA ARG A 194 15.94 -9.13 10.47
C ARG A 194 14.60 -8.39 10.22
N PHE A 195 13.79 -8.19 11.26
CA PHE A 195 12.50 -7.53 11.16
C PHE A 195 12.32 -6.47 12.25
N VAL A 196 12.16 -6.87 13.51
CA VAL A 196 11.86 -5.95 14.62
C VAL A 196 12.45 -6.45 15.92
N ARG A 197 12.91 -5.51 16.76
CA ARG A 197 13.31 -5.71 18.15
C ARG A 197 12.59 -4.68 18.98
N ALA A 198 11.85 -5.11 19.98
CA ALA A 198 11.01 -4.21 20.76
C ALA A 198 10.76 -4.73 22.18
N ASN A 199 10.30 -3.84 23.04
CA ASN A 199 9.50 -4.26 24.19
C ASN A 199 8.03 -4.01 23.89
N LEU A 200 7.21 -5.02 24.12
CA LEU A 200 5.76 -4.98 24.00
C LEU A 200 5.18 -4.96 25.41
N ARG A 201 4.41 -3.92 25.72
CA ARG A 201 3.58 -3.86 26.93
C ARG A 201 2.12 -3.91 26.52
N CYS A 202 1.33 -4.75 27.16
CA CYS A 202 -0.09 -4.88 26.90
C CYS A 202 -0.90 -4.88 28.20
N ASP A 203 -2.06 -4.23 28.17
CA ASP A 203 -3.03 -4.22 29.26
C ASP A 203 -4.48 -4.33 28.73
N LEU A 204 -5.39 -4.84 29.56
CA LEU A 204 -6.80 -4.89 29.20
C LEU A 204 -7.39 -3.48 29.21
N LYS A 205 -8.03 -3.11 28.10
CA LYS A 205 -8.66 -1.80 27.97
C LYS A 205 -9.97 -1.77 28.76
N PRO A 206 -10.20 -0.77 29.64
CA PRO A 206 -11.50 -0.59 30.29
C PRO A 206 -12.58 -0.31 29.24
N THR A 207 -13.72 -1.01 29.34
CA THR A 207 -14.93 -0.71 28.57
C THR A 207 -15.85 0.12 29.46
N HIS A 208 -16.12 1.37 29.08
CA HIS A 208 -17.07 2.25 29.77
C HIS A 208 -18.47 2.12 29.17
#